data_AF-I3E8A1-F1
#
_entry.id   AF-I3E8A1-F1
#
_cell.length_a   1.000
_cell.length_b   1.000
_cell.length_c   1.000
_cell.angle_alpha   90.00
_cell.angle_beta   90.00
_cell.angle_gamma   90.00
#
_symmetry.space_group_name_H-M   'P 1'
#
loop_
_entity.id
_entity.type
_entity.pdbx_description
1 polymer ?
#
loop_
_entity_poly.entity_id
_entity_poly.type
_entity_poly.pdbx_seq_one_letter_code
_entity_poly.pdbx_strand_id
1 'polypeptide(L)' 'MNPVVGLDVAKGESQVQAFLYKKKPYKSSFKVAHILEGLEELTLIS' A
#
# COMPACT_ATOMS: atom_id res chain seq x y z
N MET A 1 11.19 -16.90 2.78
CA MET A 1 11.21 -15.72 1.87
C MET A 1 10.70 -14.54 2.67
N ASN A 2 11.33 -13.38 2.56
CA ASN A 2 10.94 -12.18 3.30
C ASN A 2 10.15 -11.26 2.35
N PRO A 3 8.82 -11.19 2.46
CA PRO A 3 8.02 -10.28 1.64
C PRO A 3 8.45 -8.83 1.96
N VAL A 4 8.49 -7.99 0.92
CA VAL A 4 8.87 -6.58 1.03
C VAL A 4 7.65 -5.74 0.65
N VAL A 5 7.36 -4.68 1.40
CA VAL A 5 6.30 -3.73 1.08
C VAL A 5 6.93 -2.39 0.74
N GLY A 6 6.61 -1.85 -0.43
CA GLY A 6 6.91 -0.47 -0.81
C GLY A 6 5.70 0.41 -0.49
N LEU A 7 5.92 1.48 0.26
CA LEU A 7 4.92 2.50 0.55
C LEU A 7 5.42 3.82 -0.02
N ASP A 8 4.73 4.32 -1.05
CA ASP A 8 4.95 5.67 -1.56
C ASP A 8 3.91 6.61 -0.92
N VAL A 9 4.37 7.73 -0.38
CA VAL A 9 3.54 8.69 0.35
C VAL A 9 3.66 10.04 -0.33
N ALA A 10 2.63 10.41 -1.08
CA ALA A 10 2.48 11.73 -1.65
C ALA A 10 1.51 12.57 -0.82
N LYS A 11 1.54 13.89 -0.98
CA LYS A 11 0.59 14.79 -0.30
C LYS A 11 -0.82 14.55 -0.87
N GLY A 12 -1.68 13.89 -0.09
CA GLY A 12 -3.08 13.62 -0.47
C GLY A 12 -3.37 12.17 -0.87
N GLU A 13 -2.35 11.35 -1.18
CA GLU A 13 -2.52 9.95 -1.56
C GLU A 13 -1.27 9.14 -1.20
N SER A 14 -1.49 7.93 -0.67
CA SER A 14 -0.47 6.91 -0.48
C SER A 14 -0.71 5.75 -1.42
N GLN A 15 0.33 5.33 -2.14
CA GLN A 15 0.28 4.11 -2.93
C GLN A 15 1.08 3.02 -2.25
N VAL A 16 0.42 1.89 -1.97
CA VAL A 16 1.04 0.72 -1.36
C VAL A 16 1.26 -0.33 -2.44
N GLN A 17 2.47 -0.87 -2.50
CA GLN A 17 2.84 -1.94 -3.41
C GLN A 17 3.57 -3.05 -2.67
N ALA A 18 2.98 -4.24 -2.64
CA ALA A 18 3.63 -5.42 -2.09
C ALA A 18 4.54 -6.07 -3.13
N PHE A 19 5.65 -6.63 -2.67
CA PHE A 19 6.63 -7.36 -3.48
C PHE A 19 6.96 -8.68 -2.80
N LEU A 20 6.86 -9.80 -3.52
CA LEU A 20 7.31 -11.12 -3.04
C LEU A 20 8.83 -11.18 -2.94
N TYR A 21 9.50 -10.43 -3.82
CA TYR A 21 10.94 -10.39 -3.96
C TYR A 21 11.34 -9.00 -4.49
N LYS A 22 12.56 -8.53 -4.20
CA LYS A 22 13.09 -7.31 -4.85
C LYS A 22 12.85 -7.40 -6.36
N LYS A 23 12.07 -6.45 -6.90
CA LYS A 23 11.67 -6.35 -8.33
C LYS A 23 10.58 -7.32 -8.83
N LYS A 24 9.95 -8.15 -7.98
CA LYS A 24 8.75 -8.92 -8.34
C LYS A 24 7.53 -8.40 -7.58
N PRO A 25 6.68 -7.57 -8.22
CA PRO A 25 5.45 -7.12 -7.59
C PRO A 25 4.58 -8.32 -7.24
N TYR A 26 3.95 -8.25 -6.07
CA TYR A 26 3.04 -9.27 -5.57
C TYR A 26 1.65 -8.68 -5.43
N LYS A 27 0.69 -9.28 -6.15
CA LYS A 27 -0.69 -8.81 -6.25
C LYS A 27 -0.81 -7.38 -6.81
N SER A 28 -2.03 -6.84 -6.74
CA SER A 28 -2.42 -5.48 -7.10
C SER A 28 -1.93 -4.47 -6.05
N SER A 29 -1.40 -3.34 -6.51
CA SER A 29 -1.20 -2.16 -5.65
C SER A 29 -2.53 -1.53 -5.30
N PHE A 30 -2.66 -0.99 -4.10
CA PHE A 30 -3.83 -0.20 -3.71
C PHE A 30 -3.40 1.22 -3.35
N LYS A 31 -4.31 2.16 -3.60
CA LYS A 31 -4.13 3.59 -3.34
C LYS A 31 -5.05 3.96 -2.20
N VAL A 32 -4.52 4.70 -1.24
CA VAL A 32 -5.24 5.18 -0.07
C VAL A 32 -5.19 6.70 -0.10
N ALA A 33 -6.35 7.34 -0.23
CA ALA A 33 -6.43 8.79 -0.11
C ALA A 33 -6.15 9.20 1.35
N HIS A 34 -5.47 10.33 1.55
CA HIS A 34 -5.19 10.86 2.91
C HIS A 34 -6.41 11.61 3.47
N ILE A 35 -7.53 10.90 3.54
CA ILE A 35 -8.82 11.35 4.06
C ILE A 35 -9.31 10.34 5.11
N LEU A 36 -10.26 10.73 5.95
CA LEU A 36 -10.78 9.85 7.02
C LEU A 36 -11.33 8.53 6.45
N GLU A 37 -12.02 8.58 5.31
CA GLU A 37 -12.51 7.37 4.64
C GLU A 37 -11.37 6.45 4.17
N GLY A 38 -10.26 7.02 3.68
CA GLY A 38 -9.08 6.24 3.29
C GLY A 38 -8.34 5.63 4.50
N LEU A 39 -8.37 6.29 5.66
CA LEU A 39 -7.85 5.71 6.90
C LEU A 39 -8.70 4.52 7.37
N GLU A 40 -10.03 4.62 7.26
CA GLU A 40 -10.94 3.50 7.57
C GLU A 40 -10.68 2.29 6.66
N GLU A 41 -10.50 2.53 5.35
CA GLU A 41 -10.12 1.48 4.40
C GLU A 41 -8.81 0.79 4.80
N LEU A 42 -7.80 1.53 5.27
CA LEU A 42 -6.54 0.94 5.71
C LEU A 42 -6.70 0.04 6.96
N THR A 43 -7.57 0.43 7.89
CA THR A 43 -7.82 -0.30 9.14
C THR A 43 -8.75 -1.50 8.99
N LEU A 44 -9.62 -1.52 7.98
CA LEU A 44 -10.50 -2.67 7.69
C LEU A 44 -9.75 -3.85 7.05
N ILE A 45 -8.54 -3.63 6.54
CA ILE A 45 -7.72 -4.63 5.85
C ILE A 45 -6.63 -5.21 6.78
N SER A 46 -6.50 -4.73 8.04
CA SER A 46 -5.48 -5.17 9.01
C SER A 46 -5.79 -6.51 9.68
#